data_AF-B8HIG6-F1
#
_entry.id   AF-B8HIG6-F1
#
_cell.length_a   1.000
_cell.length_b   1.000
_cell.length_c   1.000
_cell.angle_alpha   90.00
_cell.angle_beta   90.00
_cell.angle_gamma   90.00
#
_symmetry.space_group_name_H-M   'P 1'
#
loop_
_entity.id
_entity.type
_entity.pdbx_description
1 polymer ?
#
loop_
_entity_poly.entity_id
_entity_poly.type
_entity_poly.pdbx_seq_one_letter_code
_entity_poly.pdbx_strand_id
1 'polypeptide(L)'
;MSRKRLTRNELLMRVSGEMSSLAAIIPSNPMDVAALARNARNTEQRLGRLAQVVSSMVPSYNYGGIEEANRRYRDYMAEFHPTGKEQEHI
;
A
#
# COMPACT_ATOMS: atom_id res chain seq x y z
N MET A 1 -5.77 -17.49 9.96
CA MET A 1 -6.88 -16.52 10.09
C MET A 1 -7.31 -16.05 8.70
N SER A 2 -8.51 -16.40 8.25
CA SER A 2 -9.01 -15.99 6.93
C SER A 2 -9.38 -14.49 6.97
N ARG A 3 -8.55 -13.61 6.38
CA ARG A 3 -8.88 -12.18 6.27
C ARG A 3 -10.08 -12.03 5.33
N LYS A 4 -11.16 -11.44 5.85
CA LYS A 4 -12.42 -11.16 5.13
C LYS A 4 -12.12 -10.51 3.77
N ARG A 5 -12.71 -11.05 2.70
CA ARG A 5 -12.64 -10.46 1.35
C ARG A 5 -13.32 -9.09 1.37
N LEU A 6 -12.63 -8.08 0.87
CA LEU A 6 -13.14 -6.70 0.82
C LEU A 6 -13.99 -6.52 -0.44
N THR A 7 -15.08 -5.78 -0.29
CA THR A 7 -15.83 -5.21 -1.42
C THR A 7 -14.97 -4.18 -2.16
N ARG A 8 -15.39 -3.79 -3.38
CA ARG A 8 -14.68 -2.78 -4.18
C ARG A 8 -14.53 -1.46 -3.41
N ASN A 9 -15.61 -0.97 -2.79
CA ASN A 9 -15.59 0.29 -2.07
C ASN A 9 -14.70 0.22 -0.81
N GLU A 10 -14.77 -0.88 -0.05
CA GLU A 10 -13.88 -1.07 1.11
C GLU A 10 -12.41 -1.11 0.68
N LEU A 11 -12.10 -1.83 -0.40
CA LEU A 11 -10.73 -1.93 -0.89
C LEU A 11 -10.21 -0.58 -1.41
N LEU A 12 -11.03 0.18 -2.14
CA LEU A 12 -10.68 1.54 -2.57
C LEU A 12 -10.44 2.47 -1.39
N MET A 13 -11.28 2.43 -0.35
CA MET A 13 -11.07 3.23 0.86
C MET A 13 -9.75 2.88 1.55
N ARG A 14 -9.44 1.59 1.67
CA ARG A 14 -8.18 1.15 2.28
C ARG A 14 -6.95 1.56 1.49
N VAL A 15 -6.98 1.37 0.17
CA VAL A 15 -5.89 1.78 -0.72
C VAL A 15 -5.71 3.29 -0.67
N SER A 16 -6.79 4.07 -0.68
CA SER A 16 -6.74 5.53 -0.56
C SER A 16 -6.18 6.00 0.78
N GLY A 17 -6.54 5.33 1.88
CA GLY A 17 -5.97 5.60 3.20
C GLY A 17 -4.47 5.34 3.25
N GLU A 18 -4.01 4.21 2.73
CA GLU A 18 -2.58 3.88 2.64
C GLU A 18 -1.80 4.89 1.80
N MET A 19 -2.31 5.27 0.62
CA MET A 19 -1.67 6.30 -0.22
C MET A 19 -1.59 7.65 0.49
N SER A 20 -2.62 8.02 1.25
CA SER A 20 -2.63 9.26 2.03
C SER A 20 -1.61 9.24 3.16
N SER A 21 -1.48 8.12 3.88
CA SER A 21 -0.48 7.94 4.93
C SER A 21 0.95 8.00 4.38
N LEU A 22 1.19 7.46 3.20
CA LEU A 22 2.49 7.52 2.53
C LEU A 22 2.87 8.93 2.11
N ALA A 23 1.89 9.74 1.66
CA ALA A 23 2.11 11.15 1.35
C ALA A 23 2.45 11.99 2.60
N ALA A 24 2.06 11.54 3.79
CA ALA A 24 2.33 12.20 5.06
C ALA A 24 3.68 11.83 5.69
N ILE A 25 4.46 10.91 5.11
CA ILE A 25 5.78 10.55 5.65
C ILE A 25 6.75 11.70 5.41
N ILE A 26 6.94 12.49 6.46
CA ILE A 26 7.95 13.55 6.54
C ILE A 26 9.23 12.92 7.11
N PRO A 27 10.41 13.15 6.53
CA PRO A 27 11.66 12.64 7.09
C PRO A 27 11.88 13.14 8.52
N SER A 28 12.12 12.24 9.47
CA SER A 28 12.41 12.57 10.87
C SER A 28 13.67 13.44 11.02
N ASN A 29 14.61 13.30 10.10
CA ASN A 29 15.76 14.18 9.97
C ASN A 29 16.08 14.42 8.47
N PRO A 30 15.75 15.59 7.91
CA PRO A 30 15.99 15.88 6.49
C PRO A 30 17.47 15.98 6.12
N MET A 31 18.38 16.07 7.11
CA MET A 31 19.83 16.09 6.86
C MET A 31 20.44 14.69 6.72
N ASP A 32 19.74 13.63 7.13
CA ASP A 32 20.15 12.25 6.84
C ASP A 32 19.67 11.86 5.43
N VAL A 33 20.45 12.29 4.43
CA VAL A 33 20.17 12.08 3.00
C VAL A 33 20.05 10.58 2.67
N ALA A 34 20.78 9.71 3.38
CA ALA A 34 20.71 8.27 3.17
C ALA A 34 19.39 7.68 3.69
N ALA A 35 18.95 8.09 4.88
CA ALA A 35 17.64 7.71 5.40
C ALA A 35 16.50 8.27 4.54
N LEU A 36 16.61 9.52 4.08
CA LEU A 36 15.66 10.13 3.16
C LEU A 36 15.54 9.33 1.86
N ALA A 37 16.66 8.97 1.24
CA ALA A 37 16.68 8.19 0.00
C ALA A 37 16.09 6.78 0.19
N ARG A 38 16.36 6.11 1.32
CA ARG A 38 15.74 4.82 1.66
C ARG A 38 14.23 4.95 1.83
N ASN A 39 13.78 5.96 2.56
CA ASN A 39 12.35 6.21 2.80
C ASN A 39 11.61 6.57 1.50
N ALA A 40 12.23 7.38 0.64
CA ALA A 40 11.68 7.72 -0.67
C ALA A 40 11.52 6.46 -1.56
N ARG A 41 12.55 5.60 -1.63
CA ARG A 41 12.47 4.34 -2.38
C ARG A 41 11.40 3.39 -1.85
N ASN A 42 11.30 3.25 -0.51
CA ASN A 42 10.26 2.43 0.11
C ASN A 42 8.86 2.98 -0.23
N THR A 43 8.70 4.30 -0.15
CA THR A 43 7.45 4.99 -0.52
C THR A 43 7.07 4.76 -1.98
N GLU A 44 8.03 4.91 -2.90
CA GLU A 44 7.83 4.66 -4.33
C GLU A 44 7.40 3.22 -4.60
N GLN A 45 8.08 2.23 -3.99
CA GLN A 45 7.73 0.82 -4.12
C GLN A 45 6.30 0.54 -3.63
N ARG A 46 5.94 1.07 -2.45
CA ARG A 46 4.59 0.91 -1.89
C ARG A 46 3.52 1.53 -2.78
N LEU A 47 3.73 2.76 -3.26
CA LEU A 47 2.81 3.43 -4.19
C LEU A 47 2.64 2.64 -5.48
N GLY A 48 3.73 2.09 -6.04
CA GLY A 48 3.68 1.21 -7.21
C GLY A 48 2.82 -0.04 -6.98
N ARG A 49 2.94 -0.68 -5.81
CA ARG A 49 2.10 -1.84 -5.44
C ARG A 49 0.62 -1.46 -5.28
N LEU A 50 0.33 -0.34 -4.61
CA LEU A 50 -1.04 0.15 -4.44
C LEU A 50 -1.68 0.51 -5.79
N ALA A 51 -0.93 1.12 -6.72
CA ALA A 51 -1.39 1.39 -8.06
C ALA A 51 -1.75 0.10 -8.83
N GLN A 52 -0.97 -0.97 -8.67
CA GLN A 52 -1.30 -2.28 -9.24
C GLN A 52 -2.58 -2.87 -8.64
N VAL A 53 -2.84 -2.66 -7.34
CA VAL A 53 -4.11 -3.06 -6.71
C VAL A 53 -5.28 -2.35 -7.39
N VAL A 54 -5.21 -1.02 -7.53
CA VAL A 54 -6.27 -0.24 -8.19
C VAL A 54 -6.47 -0.67 -9.64
N SER A 55 -5.39 -0.80 -10.41
CA SER A 55 -5.45 -1.24 -11.80
C SER A 55 -6.11 -2.61 -11.94
N SER A 56 -5.79 -3.55 -11.04
CA SER A 56 -6.39 -4.87 -11.05
C SER A 56 -7.87 -4.92 -10.67
N MET A 57 -8.45 -3.84 -10.11
CA MET A 57 -9.90 -3.77 -9.85
C MET A 57 -10.73 -3.69 -11.13
N VAL A 58 -10.12 -3.22 -12.21
CA VAL A 58 -10.74 -3.13 -13.54
C VAL A 58 -10.57 -4.48 -14.23
N PRO A 59 -11.66 -5.17 -14.60
CA PRO A 59 -11.56 -6.41 -15.36
C PRO A 59 -11.00 -6.13 -16.77
N SER A 60 -10.07 -6.98 -17.21
CA SER A 60 -9.67 -7.11 -18.61
C SER A 60 -9.98 -8.54 -19.07
N TYR A 61 -10.05 -8.76 -20.38
CA TYR A 61 -10.61 -9.95 -21.06
C TYR A 61 -10.36 -11.32 -20.37
N ASN A 62 -9.23 -11.52 -19.68
CA ASN A 62 -8.94 -12.75 -18.90
C ASN A 62 -8.32 -12.52 -17.50
N TYR A 63 -8.17 -11.27 -17.04
CA TYR A 63 -7.45 -10.95 -15.81
C TYR A 63 -8.05 -9.73 -15.08
N GLY A 64 -7.81 -9.63 -13.77
CA GLY A 64 -8.28 -8.51 -12.96
C GLY A 64 -9.61 -8.79 -12.25
N GLY A 65 -10.34 -7.72 -11.95
CA GLY A 65 -11.51 -7.77 -11.10
C GLY A 65 -11.19 -7.79 -9.60
N ILE A 66 -12.24 -7.75 -8.79
CA ILE A 66 -12.11 -7.53 -7.35
C ILE A 66 -11.33 -8.64 -6.62
N GLU A 67 -11.26 -9.85 -7.16
CA GLU A 67 -10.54 -10.98 -6.57
C GLU A 67 -9.02 -10.83 -6.71
N GLU A 68 -8.56 -10.46 -7.90
CA GLU A 68 -7.16 -10.16 -8.17
C GLU A 68 -6.71 -8.98 -7.31
N ALA A 69 -7.53 -7.92 -7.25
CA ALA A 69 -7.25 -6.75 -6.42
C ALA A 69 -7.14 -7.10 -4.93
N ASN A 70 -8.05 -7.93 -4.42
CA ASN A 70 -7.96 -8.42 -3.03
C ASN A 70 -6.73 -9.32 -2.79
N ARG A 71 -6.28 -10.08 -3.80
CA ARG A 71 -5.05 -10.89 -3.68
C ARG A 71 -3.84 -9.97 -3.58
N ARG A 72 -3.70 -9.05 -4.54
CA ARG A 72 -2.59 -8.08 -4.57
C ARG A 72 -2.53 -7.21 -3.33
N TYR A 73 -3.68 -6.79 -2.80
CA TYR A 73 -3.71 -6.01 -1.56
C TYR A 73 -3.29 -6.84 -0.35
N ARG A 74 -3.62 -8.14 -0.32
CA ARG A 74 -3.12 -9.04 0.73
C ARG A 74 -1.61 -9.21 0.64
N ASP A 75 -1.08 -9.36 -0.57
CA ASP A 75 0.37 -9.47 -0.80
C ASP A 75 1.08 -8.17 -0.37
N TYR A 76 0.55 -7.01 -0.74
CA TYR A 76 1.02 -5.70 -0.26
C TYR A 76 1.03 -5.62 1.28
N MET A 77 -0.05 -6.02 1.94
CA MET A 77 -0.15 -6.02 3.41
C MET A 77 0.79 -7.02 4.09
N ALA A 78 1.20 -8.07 3.40
CA ALA A 78 2.18 -9.04 3.90
C ALA A 78 3.61 -8.52 3.76
N GLU A 79 3.89 -7.77 2.68
CA GLU A 79 5.21 -7.19 2.40
C GLU A 79 5.51 -5.94 3.24
N PHE A 80 4.51 -5.07 3.45
CA PHE A 80 4.74 -3.73 3.98
C PHE A 80 4.12 -3.44 5.35
N HIS A 81 3.28 -4.34 5.89
CA HIS A 81 2.42 -4.05 7.05
C HIS A 81 1.54 -2.77 6.86
N PRO A 82 0.49 -2.57 7.67
CA PRO A 82 -0.32 -1.35 7.58
C PRO A 82 0.51 -0.13 7.95
N THR A 83 0.42 0.93 7.14
CA THR A 83 1.11 2.20 7.41
C THR A 83 0.57 2.77 8.74
N GLY A 84 1.39 2.79 9.80
CA GLY A 84 1.01 3.25 11.15
C GLY A 84 1.27 2.29 12.32
N LYS A 85 1.77 1.06 12.10
CA LYS A 85 2.15 0.14 13.20
C LYS A 85 3.64 0.13 13.57
N GLU A 86 4.49 0.80 12.80
CA GLU A 86 5.94 0.84 13.08
C GLU A 86 6.37 2.03 13.96
N GLN A 87 5.43 2.87 14.44
CA GLN A 87 5.76 4.03 15.28
C GLN A 87 5.80 3.76 16.80
N GLU A 88 5.52 2.53 17.28
CA GLU A 88 5.48 2.24 18.73
C GLU A 88 6.79 1.67 19.31
N HIS A 89 7.88 1.58 18.53
CA HIS A 89 9.17 1.07 19.02
C HIS A 89 10.33 1.99 18.63
N ILE A 90 10.36 3.21 19.17
CA ILE A 90 11.59 3.99 19.37
C ILE A 90 11.52 4.66 20.73
#